data_AF-A0A2D6X4W0-F1
#
_entry.id   AF-A0A2D6X4W0-F1
#
_cell.length_a   1.000
_cell.length_b   1.000
_cell.length_c   1.000
_cell.angle_alpha   90.00
_cell.angle_beta   90.00
_cell.angle_gamma   90.00
#
_symmetry.space_group_name_H-M   'P 1'
#
loop_
_entity.id
_entity.type
_entity.pdbx_description
1 polymer ?
#
loop_
_entity_poly.entity_id
_entity_poly.type
_entity_poly.pdbx_seq_one_letter_code
_entity_poly.pdbx_strand_id
1 'polypeptide(L)' 'MCDNKVIYYIQSGYDYRETSVKCGLTNPYGDRAICDSCSSDREKMRNINDAEENIAADDAWTKSAGWGEY' A
#
# COMPACT_ATOMS: atom_id res chain seq x y z
N MET A 1 -11.27 11.18 -3.74
CA MET A 1 -11.13 9.72 -3.58
C MET A 1 -10.93 9.12 -4.97
N CYS A 2 -10.01 8.16 -5.14
CA CYS A 2 -9.70 7.56 -6.44
C CYS A 2 -10.39 6.19 -6.57
N ASP A 3 -11.08 5.95 -7.68
CA ASP A 3 -11.79 4.69 -7.95
C ASP A 3 -11.10 3.80 -8.99
N ASN A 4 -9.91 4.21 -9.44
CA ASN A 4 -9.11 3.42 -10.38
C ASN A 4 -8.67 2.11 -9.74
N LYS A 5 -8.59 1.05 -10.56
CA LYS A 5 -8.08 -0.26 -10.17
C LYS A 5 -6.67 -0.46 -10.71
N VAL A 6 -5.81 -1.05 -9.88
CA VAL A 6 -4.46 -1.48 -10.24
C VAL A 6 -4.48 -2.99 -10.37
N ILE A 7 -3.91 -3.51 -11.46
CA ILE A 7 -3.86 -4.95 -11.73
C ILE A 7 -2.50 -5.48 -11.27
N TYR A 8 -2.53 -6.54 -10.47
CA TYR A 8 -1.33 -7.26 -10.02
C TYR A 8 -1.38 -8.69 -10.53
N TYR A 9 -0.24 -9.17 -11.01
CA TYR A 9 -0.04 -10.56 -11.42
C TYR A 9 0.63 -11.32 -10.28
N ILE A 10 -0.11 -12.21 -9.62
CA ILE A 10 0.38 -13.00 -8.49
C ILE A 10 0.71 -14.40 -8.99
N GLN A 11 1.92 -14.88 -8.74
CA GLN A 11 2.30 -16.24 -9.10
C GLN A 11 1.46 -17.26 -8.30
N SER A 12 0.90 -18.24 -8.99
CA SER A 12 0.08 -19.31 -8.41
C SER A 12 0.51 -20.65 -9.02
N GLY A 13 1.47 -21.33 -8.37
CA GLY A 13 2.06 -22.55 -8.90
C GLY A 13 2.90 -22.28 -10.15
N TYR A 14 2.54 -22.91 -11.28
CA TYR A 14 3.18 -22.70 -12.59
C TYR A 14 2.48 -21.62 -13.44
N ASP A 15 1.48 -20.92 -12.89
CA ASP A 15 0.67 -19.93 -13.61
C ASP A 15 0.63 -18.57 -12.87
N TYR A 16 -0.04 -17.56 -13.44
CA TYR A 16 -0.20 -16.23 -12.85
C TYR A 16 -1.68 -15.87 -12.73
N ARG A 17 -2.09 -15.46 -11.54
CA ARG A 17 -3.44 -14.96 -11.28
C ARG A 17 -3.45 -13.44 -11.28
N GLU A 18 -4.32 -12.86 -12.10
CA GLU A 18 -4.63 -11.43 -12.07
C GLU A 18 -5.51 -11.09 -10.86
N THR A 19 -5.10 -10.07 -10.11
CA THR A 19 -5.86 -9.52 -8.98
C THR A 19 -5.98 -8.02 -9.15
N SER A 20 -7.21 -7.52 -9.23
CA SER A 20 -7.48 -6.08 -9.29
C SER A 20 -7.69 -5.51 -7.89
N VAL A 21 -6.91 -4.51 -7.51
CA VAL A 21 -7.01 -3.80 -6.23
C VAL A 21 -7.38 -2.35 -6.47
N LYS A 22 -8.27 -1.78 -5.65
CA LYS A 22 -8.64 -0.36 -5.74
C LYS A 22 -7.47 0.52 -5.28
N CYS A 23 -7.22 1.61 -5.99
CA CYS A 23 -6.21 2.61 -5.60
C CYS A 23 -6.44 3.10 -4.16
N GLY A 24 -5.36 3.15 -3.38
CA GLY A 24 -5.36 3.54 -1.98
C GLY A 24 -5.54 2.38 -0.99
N LEU A 25 -5.88 1.17 -1.44
CA LEU A 25 -5.91 -0.03 -0.58
C LEU A 25 -4.56 -0.74 -0.55
N THR A 26 -4.40 -1.69 0.37
CA THR A 26 -3.23 -2.58 0.42
C THR A 26 -3.21 -3.53 -0.78
N ASN A 27 -2.09 -3.58 -1.47
CA ASN A 27 -1.81 -4.48 -2.59
C ASN A 27 -1.46 -5.90 -2.08
N PRO A 28 -1.38 -6.91 -2.96
CA PRO A 28 -1.06 -8.29 -2.55
C PRO A 28 0.34 -8.51 -1.98
N TYR A 29 1.24 -7.53 -2.14
CA TYR A 29 2.62 -7.55 -1.66
C TYR A 29 2.82 -6.82 -0.32
N GLY A 30 1.76 -6.17 0.19
CA GLY A 30 1.78 -5.44 1.46
C GLY A 30 1.93 -3.92 1.34
N ASP A 31 2.21 -3.39 0.15
CA ASP A 31 2.32 -1.93 -0.04
C ASP A 31 0.98 -1.30 -0.40
N ARG A 32 0.91 0.03 -0.41
CA ARG A 32 -0.27 0.73 -0.92
C ARG A 32 -0.37 0.62 -2.45
N ALA A 33 -1.54 0.26 -2.95
CA ALA A 33 -1.85 0.24 -4.38
C ALA A 33 -2.02 1.66 -4.91
N ILE A 34 -1.20 2.09 -5.87
CA ILE A 34 -1.23 3.42 -6.46
C ILE A 34 -1.40 3.29 -7.97
N CYS A 35 -2.45 3.90 -8.52
CA CYS A 35 -2.67 3.93 -9.98
C CYS A 35 -1.80 5.01 -10.64
N ASP A 36 -1.59 4.90 -11.96
CA ASP A 36 -0.75 5.85 -12.72
C ASP A 36 -1.18 7.31 -12.59
N SER A 37 -2.49 7.57 -12.48
CA SER A 37 -3.01 8.93 -12.30
C SER A 37 -2.69 9.51 -10.91
N CYS A 38 -2.52 8.66 -9.91
CA CYS A 38 -2.14 9.08 -8.56
C CYS A 38 -0.62 9.17 -8.41
N SER A 39 0.14 8.28 -9.05
CA SER A 39 1.61 8.31 -9.01
C SER A 39 2.19 9.51 -9.76
N SER A 40 1.50 9.97 -10.81
CA SER A 40 1.87 11.17 -11.57
C SER A 40 1.47 12.50 -10.89
N ASP A 41 0.63 12.45 -9.85
CA ASP A 41 0.18 13.62 -9.10
C ASP A 41 1.00 13.80 -7.83
N ARG A 42 1.85 14.83 -7.82
CA ARG A 42 2.77 15.13 -6.70
C ARG A 42 2.05 15.41 -5.39
N GLU A 43 0.88 16.04 -5.43
CA GLU A 43 0.13 16.37 -4.23
C GLU A 43 -0.47 15.09 -3.61
N LYS A 44 -1.02 14.22 -4.45
CA LYS A 44 -1.55 12.92 -4.00
C LYS A 44 -0.44 12.03 -3.46
N MET A 45 0.72 11.98 -4.12
CA MET A 45 1.88 11.23 -3.63
C MET A 45 2.40 11.76 -2.31
N ARG A 46 2.45 13.09 -2.13
CA ARG A 46 2.83 13.69 -0.84
C ARG A 46 1.90 13.25 0.29
N ASN A 47 0.59 13.34 0.07
CA ASN A 47 -0.39 12.90 1.07
C ASN A 47 -0.29 11.40 1.39
N ILE A 48 0.11 10.56 0.42
CA ILE A 48 0.36 9.14 0.65
C ILE A 48 1.59 8.96 1.53
N ASN A 49 2.70 9.61 1.20
CA ASN A 49 3.94 9.52 1.96
C ASN A 49 3.75 10.00 3.41
N ASP A 50 3.09 11.16 3.60
CA ASP A 50 2.79 11.70 4.92
C ASP A 50 2.00 10.68 5.77
N ALA A 51 1.07 9.94 5.15
CA ALA A 51 0.31 8.90 5.84
C ALA A 51 1.17 7.68 6.21
N GLU A 52 2.07 7.25 5.32
CA GLU A 52 2.99 6.13 5.58
C GLU A 52 4.00 6.47 6.69
N GLU A 53 4.49 7.71 6.74
CA GLU A 53 5.37 8.17 7.82
C GLU A 53 4.66 8.16 9.18
N ASN A 54 3.38 8.58 9.23
CA ASN A 54 2.60 8.53 10.45
C ASN A 54 2.34 7.09 10.92
N ILE A 55 2.07 6.16 9.99
CA ILE A 55 1.92 4.73 10.31
C ILE A 55 3.24 4.18 10.85
N ALA A 56 4.36 4.48 10.20
CA ALA A 56 5.67 4.04 10.66
C ALA A 56 6.03 4.59 12.05
N ALA A 57 5.64 5.83 12.35
CA ALA A 57 5.83 6.44 13.66
C ALA A 57 4.97 5.76 14.75
N ASP A 58 3.71 5.44 14.44
CA ASP A 58 2.82 4.71 15.35
C ASP A 58 3.30 3.27 15.59
N ASP A 59 3.75 2.58 14.53
CA ASP A 59 4.36 1.25 14.61
C ASP A 59 5.64 1.26 15.46
N ALA A 60 6.49 2.29 15.29
CA ALA A 60 7.71 2.45 16.07
C ALA A 60 7.39 2.71 17.55
N TRP A 61 6.38 3.54 17.83
CA TRP A 61 5.92 3.80 19.18
C TRP A 61 5.37 2.53 19.84
N THR A 62 4.54 1.77 19.13
CA THR A 62 3.95 0.51 19.61
C THR A 62 5.02 -0.54 19.92
N LYS A 63 6.02 -0.70 19.02
CA LYS A 63 7.19 -1.57 19.26
C LYS A 63 7.98 -1.14 20.49
N SER A 64 8.19 0.17 20.68
CA SER A 64 8.90 0.70 21.86
C SER A 64 8.15 0.46 23.17
N ALA A 65 6.83 0.29 23.12
CA ALA A 65 5.97 0.01 24.27
C ALA A 65 5.90 -1.49 24.65
N GLY A 66 6.65 -2.36 23.97
CA GLY A 66 6.70 -3.80 24.25
C GLY A 66 5.55 -4.61 23.65
N TRP A 67 4.77 -4.03 22.74
CA TRP A 67 3.73 -4.73 21.98
C TRP A 67 4.24 -4.99 20.57
N GLY A 68 4.51 -6.25 20.22
CA GLY A 68 5.06 -6.64 18.91
C GLY A 68 6.13 -7.73 18.91
N GLU A 69 6.50 -8.28 20.07
CA GLU A 69 7.36 -9.46 20.18
C GLU A 69 6.52 -10.75 20.03
N TYR A 70 6.40 -11.26 18.80
CA TYR A 70 6.11 -12.67 18.53
C TYR A 70 6.97 -13.17 17.37
#